data_AF-A0A3L7U6G6-F1
#
_entry.id   AF-A0A3L7U6G6-F1
#
_cell.length_a   1.000
_cell.length_b   1.000
_cell.length_c   1.000
_cell.angle_alpha   90.00
_cell.angle_beta   90.00
_cell.angle_gamma   90.00
#
_symmetry.space_group_name_H-M   'P 1'
#
loop_
_entity.id
_entity.type
_entity.pdbx_description
1 polymer ?
#
loop_
_entity_poly.entity_id
_entity_poly.type
_entity_poly.pdbx_seq_one_letter_code
_entity_poly.pdbx_strand_id
1 'polypeptide(L)'
;MSDHSKQETGSDSPGKSTGGSIVPWIAVGVLSASLGSAVPFVLSGQQPHGAGNSGEPDGQQSTTESHGNGGAAKSAPKNPKTFTMPTQEETIILPFGEPGKDQAVVVNLDEGRMSRYLRISISLQISKSKEDHLKKQIEAKKIILRNWLLSKISDLDLDDIRGGAGQNRLRREIREQFNAVLCPDGYDEIHDVLFEEFNVQ
;
A
#
# COMPACT_ATOMS: atom_id res chain seq x y z
N MET A 1 -3.85 -43.46 -70.68
CA MET A 1 -5.06 -42.66 -70.41
C MET A 1 -4.70 -41.77 -69.23
N SER A 2 -4.11 -40.61 -69.53
CA SER A 2 -4.82 -39.33 -69.75
C SER A 2 -5.09 -38.69 -68.38
N ASP A 3 -4.20 -37.83 -67.91
CA ASP A 3 -4.07 -36.39 -68.24
C ASP A 3 -4.89 -35.51 -67.31
N HIS A 4 -4.20 -34.64 -66.55
CA HIS A 4 -4.59 -33.24 -66.39
C HIS A 4 -3.46 -32.38 -65.79
N SER A 5 -2.73 -31.72 -66.69
CA SER A 5 -2.35 -30.30 -66.66
C SER A 5 -2.03 -29.57 -65.33
N LYS A 6 -0.74 -29.53 -65.03
CA LYS A 6 0.12 -28.35 -64.73
C LYS A 6 -0.47 -26.91 -64.83
N GLN A 7 -0.27 -26.11 -63.77
CA GLN A 7 0.21 -24.71 -63.75
C GLN A 7 0.59 -24.37 -62.27
N GLU A 8 1.77 -23.88 -61.85
CA GLU A 8 2.62 -22.73 -62.27
C GLU A 8 1.86 -21.38 -62.17
N THR A 9 2.37 -20.30 -61.55
CA THR A 9 3.72 -19.97 -61.01
C THR A 9 3.69 -18.69 -60.14
N GLY A 10 4.73 -18.47 -59.32
CA GLY A 10 5.19 -17.14 -58.89
C GLY A 10 4.89 -16.73 -57.43
N SER A 11 5.74 -15.98 -56.74
CA SER A 11 7.14 -15.59 -57.04
C SER A 11 7.85 -15.08 -55.77
N ASP A 12 9.18 -15.22 -55.74
CA ASP A 12 10.09 -14.74 -54.68
C ASP A 12 9.92 -13.27 -54.27
N SER A 13 10.24 -12.99 -53.00
CA SER A 13 10.89 -11.74 -52.56
C SER A 13 11.47 -11.86 -51.14
N PRO A 14 12.79 -12.06 -50.98
CA PRO A 14 13.47 -12.02 -49.69
C PRO A 14 13.88 -10.58 -49.33
N GLY A 15 13.17 -9.94 -48.41
CA GLY A 15 13.50 -8.61 -47.89
C GLY A 15 14.18 -8.67 -46.51
N LYS A 16 15.48 -8.35 -46.45
CA LYS A 16 16.25 -8.26 -45.19
C LYS A 16 16.68 -6.81 -44.96
N SER A 17 16.30 -6.22 -43.81
CA SER A 17 16.94 -4.99 -43.32
C SER A 17 17.16 -5.02 -41.81
N THR A 18 18.40 -4.73 -41.45
CA THR A 18 18.87 -4.51 -40.09
C THR A 18 18.53 -3.09 -39.65
N GLY A 19 18.23 -2.84 -38.38
CA GLY A 19 18.20 -1.46 -37.85
C GLY A 19 17.48 -1.33 -36.51
N GLY A 20 18.22 -1.31 -35.41
CA GLY A 20 17.69 -0.82 -34.14
C GLY A 20 17.95 0.68 -33.98
N SER A 21 17.03 1.41 -33.34
CA SER A 21 17.37 2.59 -32.53
C SER A 21 16.20 3.20 -31.76
N ILE A 22 16.51 3.55 -30.51
CA ILE A 22 16.10 4.77 -29.80
C ILE A 22 14.60 4.96 -29.51
N VAL A 23 14.29 4.71 -28.24
CA VAL A 23 13.12 5.27 -27.53
C VAL A 23 13.39 6.75 -27.21
N PRO A 24 12.51 7.69 -27.60
CA PRO A 24 12.55 9.06 -27.08
C PRO A 24 11.71 9.15 -25.79
N TRP A 25 12.37 9.28 -24.64
CA TRP A 25 11.70 9.64 -23.39
C TRP A 25 11.32 11.13 -23.42
N ILE A 26 10.02 11.43 -23.39
CA ILE A 26 9.52 12.79 -23.22
C ILE A 26 9.29 13.03 -21.72
N ALA A 27 10.24 13.71 -21.09
CA ALA A 27 10.11 14.18 -19.71
C ALA A 27 9.34 15.52 -19.68
N VAL A 28 8.05 15.48 -19.33
CA VAL A 28 7.26 16.68 -19.02
C VAL A 28 7.23 16.85 -17.50
N GLY A 29 8.13 17.67 -16.98
CA GLY A 29 8.09 18.11 -15.59
C GLY A 29 7.13 19.27 -15.41
N VAL A 30 6.03 19.06 -14.69
CA VAL A 30 5.14 20.14 -14.22
C VAL A 30 5.32 20.29 -12.71
N LEU A 31 6.11 21.30 -12.32
CA LEU A 31 6.24 21.76 -10.94
C LEU A 31 5.06 22.66 -10.59
N SER A 32 3.90 22.07 -10.29
CA SER A 32 2.77 22.81 -9.71
C SER A 32 2.96 22.99 -8.21
N ALA A 33 3.64 24.09 -7.83
CA ALA A 33 3.72 24.57 -6.45
C ALA A 33 2.36 25.13 -6.01
N SER A 34 1.48 24.27 -5.50
CA SER A 34 0.21 24.68 -4.89
C SER A 34 0.47 25.29 -3.51
N LEU A 35 0.26 26.61 -3.39
CA LEU A 35 0.29 27.32 -2.11
C LEU A 35 -0.76 26.73 -1.17
N GLY A 36 -0.34 26.35 0.04
CA GLY A 36 -1.24 25.89 1.09
C GLY A 36 -2.07 27.04 1.67
N SER A 37 -3.36 27.10 1.33
CA SER A 37 -4.33 27.99 1.98
C SER A 37 -4.64 27.50 3.38
N ALA A 38 -4.01 28.09 4.40
CA ALA A 38 -4.36 27.85 5.79
C ALA A 38 -5.72 28.51 6.13
N VAL A 39 -6.73 27.70 6.46
CA VAL A 39 -8.03 28.20 6.93
C VAL A 39 -7.98 28.33 8.46
N PRO A 40 -8.20 29.53 9.05
CA PRO A 40 -8.21 29.67 10.50
C PRO A 40 -9.48 29.07 11.10
N PHE A 41 -9.30 28.16 12.06
CA PHE A 41 -10.40 27.58 12.85
C PHE A 41 -10.81 28.55 13.96
N VAL A 42 -12.03 29.08 13.89
CA VAL A 42 -12.59 29.98 14.91
C VAL A 42 -13.28 29.15 16.00
N LEU A 43 -12.65 29.05 17.17
CA LEU A 43 -13.21 28.39 18.35
C LEU A 43 -14.11 29.37 19.13
N SER A 44 -15.39 29.44 18.76
CA SER A 44 -16.39 30.19 19.54
C SER A 44 -16.90 29.35 20.71
N GLY A 45 -16.50 29.70 21.94
CA GLY A 45 -17.03 29.09 23.16
C GLY A 45 -18.11 29.96 23.80
N GLN A 46 -19.32 29.39 24.03
CA GLN A 46 -20.28 29.92 25.00
C GLN A 46 -21.27 28.83 25.47
N GLN A 47 -21.24 28.50 26.78
CA GLN A 47 -22.33 27.84 27.53
C GLN A 47 -23.34 28.91 28.04
N PRO A 48 -24.35 28.66 28.91
CA PRO A 48 -24.94 27.42 29.49
C PRO A 48 -26.51 27.38 29.46
N HIS A 49 -27.10 26.60 30.40
CA HIS A 49 -28.54 26.44 30.77
C HIS A 49 -29.33 25.43 29.90
N GLY A 50 -30.13 24.47 30.41
CA GLY A 50 -30.50 23.99 31.77
C GLY A 50 -31.61 22.91 31.64
N ALA A 51 -32.19 22.26 32.66
CA ALA A 51 -31.92 22.09 34.11
C ALA A 51 -32.80 20.93 34.69
N GLY A 52 -32.47 20.38 35.87
CA GLY A 52 -33.25 19.31 36.57
C GLY A 52 -32.35 18.19 37.13
N ASN A 53 -31.94 18.16 38.41
CA ASN A 53 -32.71 17.90 39.66
C ASN A 53 -33.17 16.42 39.75
N SER A 54 -32.97 15.62 40.81
CA SER A 54 -32.44 15.81 42.19
C SER A 54 -32.10 14.44 42.82
N GLY A 55 -31.16 14.35 43.77
CA GLY A 55 -30.93 13.11 44.54
C GLY A 55 -29.72 13.12 45.50
N GLU A 56 -29.94 13.62 46.71
CA GLU A 56 -29.09 13.49 47.93
C GLU A 56 -30.04 13.11 49.10
N PRO A 57 -29.60 12.66 50.30
CA PRO A 57 -28.32 12.96 50.97
C PRO A 57 -27.66 11.77 51.72
N ASP A 58 -26.84 12.11 52.73
CA ASP A 58 -26.14 11.32 53.77
C ASP A 58 -24.76 10.71 53.38
N GLY A 59 -23.66 10.98 54.11
CA GLY A 59 -23.45 11.92 55.21
C GLY A 59 -22.07 11.79 55.89
N GLN A 60 -21.72 12.79 56.72
CA GLN A 60 -20.61 12.79 57.72
C GLN A 60 -19.14 12.91 57.23
N GLN A 61 -18.17 13.45 57.98
CA GLN A 61 -18.02 14.79 58.62
C GLN A 61 -16.60 14.93 59.22
N SER A 62 -15.83 15.96 58.81
CA SER A 62 -14.68 16.57 59.54
C SER A 62 -13.48 15.65 59.94
N THR A 63 -12.29 16.10 60.39
CA THR A 63 -11.76 17.41 60.83
C THR A 63 -10.38 17.74 60.24
N THR A 64 -10.04 19.02 60.28
CA THR A 64 -8.72 19.62 59.99
C THR A 64 -7.64 19.35 61.06
N GLU A 65 -6.37 19.30 60.66
CA GLU A 65 -5.24 19.86 61.45
C GLU A 65 -4.23 20.58 60.53
N SER A 66 -3.40 21.45 61.12
CA SER A 66 -2.62 22.51 60.45
C SER A 66 -1.17 22.56 60.96
N HIS A 67 -0.33 23.37 60.31
CA HIS A 67 1.08 23.69 60.61
C HIS A 67 2.09 22.57 60.26
N GLY A 68 3.27 22.85 59.66
CA GLY A 68 3.82 24.10 59.14
C GLY A 68 5.35 23.98 58.92
N ASN A 69 6.01 25.10 58.57
CA ASN A 69 7.46 25.36 58.59
C ASN A 69 8.35 24.94 57.38
N GLY A 70 9.34 25.81 57.09
CA GLY A 70 10.68 25.39 56.66
C GLY A 70 10.96 25.37 55.15
N GLY A 71 11.47 26.48 54.60
CA GLY A 71 11.89 26.53 53.19
C GLY A 71 13.29 25.96 52.92
N ALA A 72 13.53 25.53 51.68
CA ALA A 72 14.86 25.37 51.10
C ALA A 72 14.80 25.51 49.57
N ALA A 73 15.54 26.46 49.00
CA ALA A 73 15.62 26.61 47.55
C ALA A 73 16.35 25.42 46.93
N LYS A 74 15.68 24.65 46.06
CA LYS A 74 16.32 23.63 45.21
C LYS A 74 15.77 23.66 43.78
N SER A 75 16.60 24.22 42.90
CA SER A 75 16.79 23.85 41.49
C SER A 75 15.55 23.56 40.64
N ALA A 76 15.22 24.52 39.76
CA ALA A 76 14.38 24.25 38.59
C ALA A 76 14.93 23.04 37.80
N PRO A 77 14.08 22.09 37.36
CA PRO A 77 14.52 20.96 36.55
C PRO A 77 14.99 21.46 35.18
N LYS A 78 16.11 20.89 34.72
CA LYS A 78 16.77 21.25 33.46
C LYS A 78 15.87 20.96 32.26
N ASN A 79 16.00 21.80 31.22
CA ASN A 79 15.34 21.78 29.91
C ASN A 79 14.56 20.49 29.58
N PRO A 80 13.25 20.58 29.24
CA PRO A 80 12.56 19.45 28.65
C PRO A 80 13.30 19.04 27.39
N LYS A 81 13.66 17.75 27.28
CA LYS A 81 14.22 17.20 26.04
C LYS A 81 13.16 17.40 24.96
N THR A 82 13.46 18.23 23.97
CA THR A 82 12.56 18.46 22.83
C THR A 82 12.22 17.10 22.22
N PHE A 83 10.94 16.76 22.19
CA PHE A 83 10.47 15.57 21.49
C PHE A 83 10.60 15.84 19.99
N THR A 84 11.78 15.54 19.43
CA THR A 84 11.98 15.54 18.00
C THR A 84 11.16 14.38 17.43
N MET A 85 10.09 14.71 16.71
CA MET A 85 9.32 13.68 15.99
C MET A 85 10.28 12.91 15.07
N PRO A 86 10.16 11.57 14.99
CA PRO A 86 11.03 10.79 14.13
C PRO A 86 10.93 11.31 12.70
N THR A 87 12.09 11.51 12.05
CA THR A 87 12.15 11.95 10.65
C THR A 87 11.32 11.00 9.81
N GLN A 88 10.29 11.55 9.15
CA GLN A 88 9.37 10.76 8.34
C GLN A 88 10.14 10.13 7.18
N GLU A 89 10.33 8.82 7.22
CA GLU A 89 11.17 8.12 6.25
C GLU A 89 10.52 8.21 4.86
N GLU A 90 11.29 8.63 3.86
CA GLU A 90 10.78 8.79 2.50
C GLU A 90 10.38 7.43 1.93
N THR A 91 9.10 7.24 1.61
CA THR A 91 8.61 6.00 1.01
C THR A 91 8.54 6.11 -0.51
N ILE A 92 8.88 5.03 -1.20
CA ILE A 92 8.73 4.89 -2.65
C ILE A 92 7.74 3.76 -2.98
N ILE A 93 7.28 3.74 -4.23
CA ILE A 93 6.41 2.70 -4.77
C ILE A 93 7.21 1.84 -5.75
N LEU A 94 7.28 0.54 -5.48
CA LEU A 94 8.01 -0.45 -6.27
C LEU A 94 7.04 -1.44 -6.94
N PRO A 95 6.84 -1.40 -8.27
CA PRO A 95 6.01 -2.36 -8.99
C PRO A 95 6.52 -3.80 -8.82
N PHE A 96 5.60 -4.75 -8.61
CA PHE A 96 5.95 -6.16 -8.42
C PHE A 96 6.31 -6.88 -9.73
N GLY A 97 5.67 -6.50 -10.84
CA GLY A 97 5.92 -7.05 -12.17
C GLY A 97 6.50 -6.03 -13.15
N GLU A 98 7.11 -6.52 -14.22
CA GLU A 98 7.68 -5.70 -15.29
C GLU A 98 6.56 -5.20 -16.23
N PRO A 99 6.47 -3.88 -16.47
CA PRO A 99 5.52 -3.31 -17.42
C PRO A 99 5.59 -3.97 -18.79
N GLY A 100 4.45 -4.39 -19.32
CA GLY A 100 4.34 -5.04 -20.64
C GLY A 100 4.81 -6.50 -20.71
N LYS A 101 5.29 -7.11 -19.61
CA LYS A 101 5.73 -8.51 -19.57
C LYS A 101 4.96 -9.35 -18.56
N ASP A 102 5.02 -8.98 -17.28
CA ASP A 102 4.38 -9.76 -16.19
C ASP A 102 3.76 -8.90 -15.07
N GLN A 103 3.57 -7.59 -15.30
CA GLN A 103 2.90 -6.63 -14.39
C GLN A 103 1.59 -7.16 -13.78
N ALA A 104 0.72 -7.73 -14.60
CA ALA A 104 -0.56 -8.27 -14.16
C ALA A 104 -0.49 -9.78 -13.87
N VAL A 105 -1.27 -10.21 -12.88
CA VAL A 105 -1.62 -11.60 -12.59
C VAL A 105 -3.10 -11.78 -12.95
N VAL A 106 -3.44 -12.86 -13.65
CA VAL A 106 -4.82 -13.18 -14.07
C VAL A 106 -5.14 -14.59 -13.61
N VAL A 107 -6.21 -14.74 -12.84
CA VAL A 107 -6.57 -15.99 -12.15
C VAL A 107 -8.08 -16.16 -12.17
N ASN A 108 -8.55 -17.39 -12.35
CA ASN A 108 -9.96 -17.72 -12.12
C ASN A 108 -10.25 -17.73 -10.61
N LEU A 109 -11.42 -17.21 -10.22
CA LEU A 109 -11.93 -17.29 -8.85
C LEU A 109 -12.61 -18.66 -8.63
N ASP A 110 -12.77 -19.09 -7.37
CA ASP A 110 -13.51 -20.31 -7.00
C ASP A 110 -15.04 -20.09 -7.06
N GLU A 111 -15.54 -19.68 -8.24
CA GLU A 111 -16.97 -19.54 -8.53
C GLU A 111 -17.50 -20.79 -9.24
N GLY A 112 -18.18 -21.67 -8.49
CA GLY A 112 -18.43 -23.05 -8.92
C GLY A 112 -19.12 -23.30 -10.29
N ARG A 113 -19.97 -22.39 -10.80
CA ARG A 113 -20.60 -22.53 -12.15
C ARG A 113 -20.27 -21.43 -13.14
N MET A 114 -19.61 -20.35 -12.72
CA MET A 114 -19.25 -19.22 -13.57
C MET A 114 -17.75 -18.99 -13.45
N SER A 115 -17.00 -19.18 -14.54
CA SER A 115 -15.57 -18.88 -14.54
C SER A 115 -15.35 -17.37 -14.64
N ARG A 116 -15.48 -16.67 -13.51
CA ARG A 116 -14.98 -15.30 -13.38
C ARG A 116 -13.49 -15.29 -13.13
N TYR A 117 -12.82 -14.24 -13.59
CA TYR A 117 -11.40 -14.06 -13.37
C TYR A 117 -11.08 -12.70 -12.77
N LEU A 118 -10.16 -12.70 -11.82
CA LEU A 118 -9.54 -11.50 -11.29
C LEU A 118 -8.25 -11.23 -12.08
N ARG A 119 -8.19 -10.06 -12.70
CA ARG A 119 -6.95 -9.43 -13.16
C ARG A 119 -6.50 -8.42 -12.10
N ILE A 120 -5.30 -8.62 -11.58
CA ILE A 120 -4.70 -7.78 -10.53
C ILE A 120 -3.28 -7.37 -10.92
N SER A 121 -2.94 -6.10 -10.68
CA SER A 121 -1.57 -5.58 -10.78
C SER A 121 -1.23 -4.89 -9.45
N ILE A 122 -0.07 -5.19 -8.87
CA ILE A 122 0.30 -4.72 -7.52
C ILE A 122 1.63 -3.98 -7.47
N SER A 123 1.70 -3.02 -6.55
CA SER A 123 2.86 -2.20 -6.22
C SER A 123 3.11 -2.23 -4.71
N LEU A 124 4.37 -2.17 -4.29
CA LEU A 124 4.77 -2.26 -2.89
C LEU A 124 5.24 -0.89 -2.40
N GLN A 125 4.67 -0.40 -1.29
CA GLN A 125 5.14 0.82 -0.62
C GLN A 125 6.23 0.46 0.38
N ILE A 126 7.43 1.00 0.19
CA ILE A 126 8.64 0.62 0.94
C ILE A 126 9.46 1.85 1.32
N SER A 127 10.29 1.74 2.36
CA SER A 127 11.27 2.80 2.68
C SER A 127 12.32 2.91 1.57
N LYS A 128 12.61 4.13 1.11
CA LYS A 128 13.61 4.42 0.07
C LYS A 128 15.01 3.90 0.41
N SER A 129 15.33 3.86 1.70
CA SER A 129 16.56 3.27 2.25
C SER A 129 16.74 1.77 1.95
N LYS A 130 15.66 1.06 1.59
CA LYS A 130 15.65 -0.39 1.35
C LYS A 130 15.46 -0.78 -0.13
N GLU A 131 15.28 0.18 -1.05
CA GLU A 131 14.93 -0.09 -2.47
C GLU A 131 15.82 -1.17 -3.10
N ASP A 132 17.13 -0.94 -3.15
CA ASP A 132 18.09 -1.83 -3.81
C ASP A 132 18.19 -3.21 -3.17
N HIS A 133 17.87 -3.34 -1.88
CA HIS A 133 17.85 -4.62 -1.19
C HIS A 133 16.60 -5.40 -1.56
N LEU A 134 15.42 -4.79 -1.34
CA LEU A 134 14.15 -5.47 -1.53
C LEU A 134 13.90 -5.79 -3.00
N LYS A 135 14.30 -4.91 -3.93
CA LYS A 135 14.22 -5.16 -5.39
C LYS A 135 15.00 -6.41 -5.81
N LYS A 136 16.16 -6.68 -5.21
CA LYS A 136 16.94 -7.91 -5.44
C LYS A 136 16.28 -9.13 -4.81
N GLN A 137 15.71 -9.01 -3.60
CA GLN A 137 14.97 -10.10 -2.95
C GLN A 137 13.70 -10.47 -3.73
N ILE A 138 12.95 -9.48 -4.21
CA ILE A 138 11.76 -9.64 -5.05
C ILE A 138 12.13 -10.38 -6.32
N GLU A 139 13.16 -9.94 -7.06
CA GLU A 139 13.57 -10.60 -8.30
C GLU A 139 14.02 -12.04 -8.04
N ALA A 140 14.83 -12.29 -7.00
CA ALA A 140 15.31 -13.62 -6.63
C ALA A 140 14.18 -14.58 -6.20
N LYS A 141 13.10 -14.06 -5.60
CA LYS A 141 11.95 -14.85 -5.10
C LYS A 141 10.68 -14.66 -5.93
N LYS A 142 10.77 -14.00 -7.09
CA LYS A 142 9.62 -13.54 -7.90
C LYS A 142 8.67 -14.67 -8.25
N ILE A 143 9.22 -15.82 -8.66
CA ILE A 143 8.47 -17.04 -9.00
C ILE A 143 7.70 -17.57 -7.78
N ILE A 144 8.32 -17.59 -6.60
CA ILE A 144 7.71 -18.08 -5.35
C ILE A 144 6.55 -17.17 -4.94
N LEU A 145 6.79 -15.86 -4.91
CA LEU A 145 5.79 -14.84 -4.57
C LEU A 145 4.61 -14.86 -5.55
N ARG A 146 4.89 -14.95 -6.87
CA ARG A 146 3.87 -15.02 -7.92
C ARG A 146 3.07 -16.32 -7.84
N ASN A 147 3.72 -17.46 -7.57
CA ASN A 147 3.02 -18.73 -7.39
C ASN A 147 2.10 -18.72 -6.17
N TRP A 148 2.57 -18.19 -5.03
CA TRP A 148 1.72 -18.01 -3.87
C TRP A 148 0.54 -17.08 -4.17
N LEU A 149 0.76 -15.96 -4.86
CA LEU A 149 -0.31 -15.02 -5.22
C LEU A 149 -1.33 -15.65 -6.18
N LEU A 150 -0.88 -16.48 -7.13
CA LEU A 150 -1.75 -17.27 -7.99
C LEU A 150 -2.65 -18.20 -7.17
N SER A 151 -2.06 -19.09 -6.36
CA SER A 151 -2.82 -20.01 -5.50
C SER A 151 -3.78 -19.27 -4.56
N LYS A 152 -3.28 -18.23 -3.88
CA LYS A 152 -4.05 -17.46 -2.91
C LYS A 152 -5.26 -16.76 -3.54
N ILE A 153 -5.19 -16.34 -4.81
CA ILE A 153 -6.33 -15.75 -5.52
C ILE A 153 -7.26 -16.83 -6.08
N SER A 154 -6.74 -17.96 -6.54
CA SER A 154 -7.56 -19.10 -7.00
C SER A 154 -8.52 -19.59 -5.91
N ASP A 155 -8.10 -19.51 -4.65
CA ASP A 155 -8.88 -19.96 -3.49
C ASP A 155 -9.95 -18.92 -3.02
N LEU A 156 -10.13 -17.79 -3.73
CA LEU A 156 -11.10 -16.75 -3.37
C LEU A 156 -12.35 -16.82 -4.24
N ASP A 157 -13.50 -16.59 -3.61
CA ASP A 157 -14.77 -16.34 -4.32
C ASP A 157 -15.02 -14.83 -4.53
N LEU A 158 -16.19 -14.48 -5.08
CA LEU A 158 -16.60 -13.09 -5.27
C LEU A 158 -16.74 -12.32 -3.95
N ASP A 159 -17.31 -12.94 -2.92
CA ASP A 159 -17.72 -12.27 -1.69
C ASP A 159 -16.49 -11.98 -0.80
N ASP A 160 -15.44 -12.82 -0.87
CA ASP A 160 -14.13 -12.57 -0.27
C ASP A 160 -13.42 -11.31 -0.81
N ILE A 161 -13.63 -10.97 -2.09
CA ILE A 161 -12.93 -9.85 -2.76
C ILE A 161 -13.81 -8.62 -3.02
N ARG A 162 -15.12 -8.70 -2.81
CA ARG A 162 -16.06 -7.63 -3.16
C ARG A 162 -16.02 -6.49 -2.14
N GLY A 163 -15.83 -5.29 -2.67
CA GLY A 163 -15.82 -4.05 -1.88
C GLY A 163 -14.54 -3.85 -1.07
N GLY A 164 -14.47 -2.71 -0.38
CA GLY A 164 -13.23 -2.26 0.28
C GLY A 164 -12.73 -3.17 1.40
N ALA A 165 -13.62 -3.88 2.11
CA ALA A 165 -13.23 -4.77 3.21
C ALA A 165 -12.46 -6.00 2.72
N GLY A 166 -12.98 -6.68 1.69
CA GLY A 166 -12.31 -7.83 1.05
C GLY A 166 -10.97 -7.44 0.43
N GLN A 167 -10.94 -6.34 -0.33
CA GLN A 167 -9.70 -5.82 -0.90
C GLN A 167 -8.65 -5.45 0.17
N ASN A 168 -9.04 -4.79 1.27
CA ASN A 168 -8.12 -4.45 2.36
C ASN A 168 -7.60 -5.70 3.10
N ARG A 169 -8.45 -6.73 3.26
CA ARG A 169 -8.02 -8.03 3.80
C ARG A 169 -6.96 -8.66 2.88
N LEU A 170 -7.23 -8.72 1.57
CA LEU A 170 -6.29 -9.27 0.59
C LEU A 170 -4.96 -8.49 0.56
N ARG A 171 -4.98 -7.14 0.58
CA ARG A 171 -3.75 -6.32 0.69
C ARG A 171 -2.92 -6.71 1.90
N ARG A 172 -3.56 -6.84 3.07
CA ARG A 172 -2.88 -7.22 4.32
C ARG A 172 -2.29 -8.64 4.23
N GLU A 173 -3.05 -9.61 3.73
CA GLU A 173 -2.58 -10.99 3.57
C GLU A 173 -1.40 -11.08 2.56
N ILE A 174 -1.41 -10.30 1.48
CA ILE A 174 -0.28 -10.18 0.55
C ILE A 174 0.94 -9.56 1.24
N ARG A 175 0.75 -8.44 1.97
CA ARG A 175 1.82 -7.74 2.69
C ARG A 175 2.50 -8.66 3.71
N GLU A 176 1.71 -9.35 4.53
CA GLU A 176 2.19 -10.29 5.56
C GLU A 176 3.00 -11.43 4.95
N GLN A 177 2.49 -12.08 3.89
CA GLN A 177 3.25 -13.14 3.22
C GLN A 177 4.52 -12.61 2.54
N PHE A 178 4.45 -11.45 1.88
CA PHE A 178 5.58 -10.90 1.16
C PHE A 178 6.70 -10.51 2.13
N ASN A 179 6.40 -9.87 3.26
CA ASN A 179 7.37 -9.64 4.33
C ASN A 179 7.93 -10.97 4.89
N ALA A 180 7.10 -11.96 5.20
CA ALA A 180 7.56 -13.25 5.70
C ALA A 180 8.50 -14.01 4.73
N VAL A 181 8.33 -13.83 3.41
CA VAL A 181 9.18 -14.45 2.39
C VAL A 181 10.43 -13.61 2.09
N LEU A 182 10.33 -12.27 2.10
CA LEU A 182 11.41 -11.36 1.69
C LEU A 182 12.34 -10.98 2.84
N CYS A 183 11.81 -10.85 4.07
CA CYS A 183 12.47 -10.32 5.26
C CYS A 183 12.58 -11.40 6.37
N PRO A 184 13.42 -12.44 6.17
CA PRO A 184 13.55 -13.57 7.10
C PRO A 184 14.23 -13.22 8.44
N ASP A 185 14.76 -12.00 8.56
CA ASP A 185 15.25 -11.40 9.80
C ASP A 185 14.12 -10.88 10.72
N GLY A 186 12.88 -10.87 10.23
CA GLY A 186 11.68 -10.54 11.01
C GLY A 186 11.35 -9.04 11.07
N TYR A 187 12.00 -8.21 10.27
CA TYR A 187 11.70 -6.79 10.15
C TYR A 187 10.89 -6.51 8.87
N ASP A 188 9.61 -6.14 9.01
CA ASP A 188 8.76 -5.73 7.90
C ASP A 188 9.38 -4.55 7.12
N GLU A 189 9.76 -4.76 5.86
CA GLU A 189 10.23 -3.70 4.95
C GLU A 189 9.12 -3.17 4.01
N ILE A 190 8.03 -3.94 3.84
CA ILE A 190 6.85 -3.53 3.07
C ILE A 190 5.79 -2.96 4.01
N HIS A 191 5.54 -1.67 3.85
CA HIS A 191 4.58 -0.90 4.65
C HIS A 191 3.14 -1.11 4.17
N ASP A 192 2.93 -1.13 2.85
CA ASP A 192 1.61 -1.38 2.24
C ASP A 192 1.71 -2.02 0.84
N VAL A 193 0.60 -2.61 0.39
CA VAL A 193 0.43 -3.20 -0.95
C VAL A 193 -0.68 -2.44 -1.68
N LEU A 194 -0.28 -1.70 -2.71
CA LEU A 194 -1.19 -0.93 -3.55
C LEU A 194 -1.67 -1.78 -4.73
N PHE A 195 -2.96 -1.68 -5.05
CA PHE A 195 -3.50 -2.27 -6.27
C PHE A 195 -3.50 -1.22 -7.38
N GLU A 196 -2.64 -1.41 -8.38
CA GLU A 196 -2.62 -0.59 -9.62
C GLU A 196 -3.83 -0.94 -10.50
N GLU A 197 -4.19 -2.22 -10.53
CA GLU A 197 -5.34 -2.76 -11.25
C GLU A 197 -6.03 -3.78 -10.35
N PHE A 198 -7.37 -3.76 -10.30
CA PHE A 198 -8.18 -4.76 -9.61
C PHE A 198 -9.51 -4.91 -10.35
N ASN A 199 -9.57 -5.86 -11.29
CA ASN A 199 -10.67 -5.99 -12.23
C ASN A 199 -11.20 -7.43 -12.26
N VAL A 200 -12.48 -7.59 -11.89
CA VAL A 200 -13.20 -8.87 -11.92
C VAL A 200 -14.07 -8.91 -13.17
N GLN A 201 -13.93 -9.96 -13.98
CA GLN A 201 -14.60 -10.14 -15.26
C GLN A 201 -15.32 -11.50 -15.32
#